data_AF-A0AAD7ZDJ1-F1
#
_entry.id   AF-A0AAD7ZDJ1-F1
#
_cell.length_a   1.000
_cell.length_b   1.000
_cell.length_c   1.000
_cell.angle_alpha   90.00
_cell.angle_beta   90.00
_cell.angle_gamma   90.00
#
_symmetry.space_group_name_H-M   'P 1'
#
loop_
_entity.id
_entity.type
_entity.pdbx_description
1 polymer ?
#
loop_
_entity_poly.entity_id
_entity_poly.type
_entity_poly.pdbx_seq_one_letter_code
_entity_poly.pdbx_strand_id
1 'polypeptide(L)'
;KFINTVVSSAAADLVDGCKGEYIGNESDQEGDYIRSKVFERFFKLKYTVNVAQSGEQLNRECSLFTDDGHYVIVGSAAYIPDDLRPHFYEIYTNNETVTPNPRSPLEDYSLHLVDLQAGQLCDTRTFKVDKIFLSHNQGLYLYKDTLAVLSVQHQTIHIFQLIDGMFSNVRTIGRFCYEDDDFILSDAIPHGSGSHVHRPFREATINSLKHRLLVFLFKRAKHISDTSGDPYELRKFYQYFDQFKALRMWKMQLLDENHLLVKYAGEDVVTLKASEPNSQSSFFVVYNFITTEILAVYENTSEELLQLFENFCDLFRNAKLHSESQFTCSPSNNIYARLIQQRFKQTIVSARFGGPTEATKRLLAQLPISAQSYSSSPYLDLSLFSYDDKWVSVMERPKACGEHPIRFYARDSGLLKFRIYAGVLGKNAPPTARRLVAFTFHPTDPFAISVQRINAEYVVNFHIRHI
;
A
#
# COMPACT_ATOMS: atom_id res chain seq x y z
N LYS A 1 30.54 -15.90 -7.09
CA LYS A 1 30.64 -17.34 -7.50
C LYS A 1 29.34 -18.12 -7.30
N PHE A 2 28.27 -17.53 -6.77
CA PHE A 2 26.92 -18.11 -6.77
C PHE A 2 26.10 -17.40 -7.86
N ILE A 3 25.15 -18.11 -8.48
CA ILE A 3 24.46 -17.80 -9.76
C ILE A 3 25.27 -18.19 -11.02
N ASN A 4 25.70 -19.46 -11.07
CA ASN A 4 25.82 -20.16 -12.35
C ASN A 4 24.87 -21.34 -12.31
N THR A 5 24.08 -21.49 -13.38
CA THR A 5 23.26 -22.67 -13.72
C THR A 5 22.21 -23.10 -12.70
N VAL A 6 21.17 -22.28 -12.52
CA VAL A 6 19.84 -22.83 -12.31
C VAL A 6 19.02 -22.35 -13.50
N VAL A 7 18.61 -23.27 -14.35
CA VAL A 7 17.48 -23.13 -15.28
C VAL A 7 16.25 -23.45 -14.43
N SER A 8 15.11 -22.78 -14.65
CA SER A 8 13.88 -23.29 -14.03
C SER A 8 13.59 -24.65 -14.66
N SER A 9 13.94 -25.72 -13.95
CA SER A 9 13.84 -27.11 -14.43
C SER A 9 12.42 -27.49 -14.82
N ALA A 10 11.42 -26.75 -14.32
CA ALA A 10 10.00 -27.01 -14.54
C ALA A 10 9.57 -26.98 -16.01
N ALA A 11 10.23 -26.19 -16.85
CA ALA A 11 9.89 -26.06 -18.28
C ALA A 11 11.10 -26.17 -19.22
N ALA A 12 12.26 -26.61 -18.73
CA ALA A 12 13.49 -26.67 -19.52
C ALA A 12 13.34 -27.55 -20.77
N ASP A 13 12.58 -28.65 -20.67
CA ASP A 13 12.26 -29.56 -21.77
C ASP A 13 11.36 -28.92 -22.84
N LEU A 14 10.47 -28.00 -22.43
CA LEU A 14 9.59 -27.29 -23.36
C LEU A 14 10.33 -26.26 -24.21
N VAL A 15 11.44 -25.71 -23.70
CA VAL A 15 12.21 -24.67 -24.40
C VAL A 15 13.50 -25.21 -25.01
N ASP A 16 13.81 -26.51 -24.80
CA ASP A 16 14.99 -27.15 -25.39
C ASP A 16 14.95 -27.08 -26.92
N GLY A 17 16.06 -26.67 -27.53
CA GLY A 17 16.15 -26.47 -28.98
C GLY A 17 15.50 -25.19 -29.52
N CYS A 18 14.76 -24.40 -28.70
CA CYS A 18 14.22 -23.12 -29.13
C CYS A 18 15.34 -22.14 -29.51
N LYS A 19 15.32 -21.65 -30.75
CA LYS A 19 16.29 -20.66 -31.24
C LYS A 19 15.76 -19.26 -31.02
N GLY A 20 16.49 -18.46 -30.23
CA GLY A 20 16.19 -17.05 -30.00
C GLY A 20 15.88 -16.73 -28.53
N GLU A 21 15.61 -15.45 -28.25
CA GLU A 21 15.36 -14.95 -26.89
C GLU A 21 13.86 -14.74 -26.60
N TYR A 22 12.98 -14.92 -27.59
CA TYR A 22 11.55 -14.60 -27.51
C TYR A 22 10.73 -15.51 -28.42
N ILE A 23 9.64 -16.06 -27.87
CA ILE A 23 8.62 -16.80 -28.60
C ILE A 23 7.39 -15.89 -28.67
N GLY A 24 7.10 -15.37 -29.86
CA GLY A 24 5.99 -14.43 -30.07
C GLY A 24 4.63 -15.10 -30.19
N ASN A 25 3.62 -14.33 -30.60
CA ASN A 25 2.28 -14.84 -30.92
C ASN A 25 2.16 -15.25 -32.41
N GLU A 26 3.28 -15.54 -33.05
CA GLU A 26 3.28 -16.04 -34.42
C GLU A 26 2.71 -17.47 -34.43
N SER A 27 1.99 -17.81 -35.49
CA SER A 27 1.31 -19.11 -35.62
C SER A 27 2.30 -20.18 -36.07
N ASP A 28 3.15 -20.61 -35.15
CA ASP A 28 4.09 -21.71 -35.30
C ASP A 28 3.66 -22.90 -34.41
N GLN A 29 3.69 -24.12 -34.96
CA GLN A 29 3.20 -25.32 -34.24
C GLN A 29 3.94 -25.56 -32.92
N GLU A 30 5.24 -25.28 -32.89
CA GLU A 30 6.09 -25.46 -31.71
C GLU A 30 5.80 -24.40 -30.63
N GLY A 31 5.75 -23.12 -31.01
CA GLY A 31 5.38 -22.04 -30.10
C GLY A 31 3.96 -22.17 -29.54
N ASP A 32 2.97 -22.60 -30.35
CA ASP A 32 1.60 -22.86 -29.89
C ASP A 32 1.58 -23.97 -28.83
N TYR A 33 2.34 -25.05 -29.05
CA TYR A 33 2.47 -26.13 -28.08
C TYR A 33 3.06 -25.62 -26.76
N ILE A 34 4.16 -24.86 -26.80
CA ILE A 34 4.81 -24.29 -25.62
C ILE A 34 3.84 -23.37 -24.86
N ARG A 35 3.18 -22.44 -25.56
CA ARG A 35 2.20 -21.50 -24.97
C ARG A 35 1.06 -22.23 -24.28
N SER A 36 0.59 -23.35 -24.86
CA SER A 36 -0.49 -24.16 -24.26
C SER A 36 -0.07 -24.93 -23.01
N LYS A 37 1.21 -25.26 -22.85
CA LYS A 37 1.71 -26.13 -21.77
C LYS A 37 2.48 -25.42 -20.67
N VAL A 38 3.06 -24.26 -20.94
CA VAL A 38 3.94 -23.59 -19.98
C VAL A 38 3.25 -23.27 -18.65
N PHE A 39 1.97 -22.88 -18.66
CA PHE A 39 1.22 -22.60 -17.43
C PHE A 39 1.12 -23.83 -16.51
N GLU A 40 0.70 -24.97 -17.06
CA GLU A 40 0.53 -26.23 -16.32
C GLU A 40 1.86 -26.77 -15.76
N ARG A 41 3.00 -26.38 -16.34
CA ARG A 41 4.34 -26.75 -15.84
C ARG A 41 4.71 -26.02 -14.56
N PHE A 42 4.43 -24.71 -14.49
CA PHE A 42 4.77 -23.90 -13.32
C PHE A 42 3.70 -23.96 -12.24
N PHE A 43 2.43 -24.04 -12.63
CA PHE A 43 1.29 -23.93 -11.73
C PHE A 43 0.42 -25.16 -11.79
N LYS A 44 0.33 -25.86 -10.66
CA LYS A 44 -0.63 -26.95 -10.45
C LYS A 44 -1.79 -26.42 -9.62
N LEU A 45 -3.01 -26.57 -10.13
CA LEU A 45 -4.21 -26.26 -9.38
C LEU A 45 -4.29 -27.19 -8.16
N LYS A 46 -4.21 -26.60 -6.95
CA LYS A 46 -4.42 -27.33 -5.69
C LYS A 46 -5.86 -27.25 -5.22
N TYR A 47 -6.40 -26.03 -5.20
CA TYR A 47 -7.72 -25.74 -4.63
C TYR A 47 -8.48 -24.74 -5.49
N THR A 48 -9.81 -24.79 -5.40
CA THR A 48 -10.72 -23.76 -5.92
C THR A 48 -11.66 -23.40 -4.79
N VAL A 49 -11.59 -22.15 -4.33
CA VAL A 49 -12.35 -21.66 -3.17
C VAL A 49 -13.30 -20.58 -3.64
N ASN A 50 -14.57 -20.68 -3.27
CA ASN A 50 -15.52 -19.59 -3.49
C ASN A 50 -15.38 -18.58 -2.35
N VAL A 51 -15.00 -17.34 -2.68
CA VAL A 51 -14.64 -16.31 -1.69
C VAL A 51 -15.70 -15.21 -1.59
N ALA A 52 -16.00 -14.57 -2.72
CA ALA A 52 -16.96 -13.46 -2.78
C ALA A 52 -18.36 -13.96 -3.12
N GLN A 53 -19.37 -13.40 -2.47
CA GLN A 53 -20.76 -13.77 -2.71
C GLN A 53 -21.31 -13.08 -3.98
N SER A 54 -22.51 -13.48 -4.42
CA SER A 54 -23.16 -12.88 -5.60
C SER A 54 -23.36 -11.37 -5.41
N GLY A 55 -22.75 -10.56 -6.27
CA GLY A 55 -22.82 -9.09 -6.23
C GLY A 55 -21.56 -8.41 -5.68
N GLU A 56 -20.68 -9.15 -5.03
CA GLU A 56 -19.35 -8.68 -4.61
C GLU A 56 -18.33 -8.90 -5.74
N GLN A 57 -17.41 -7.94 -5.90
CA GLN A 57 -16.29 -8.04 -6.83
C GLN A 57 -14.97 -8.07 -6.06
N LEU A 58 -14.19 -9.14 -6.24
CA LEU A 58 -12.84 -9.21 -5.72
C LEU A 58 -11.96 -8.12 -6.34
N ASN A 59 -11.25 -7.39 -5.49
CA ASN A 59 -10.27 -6.41 -5.92
C ASN A 59 -8.98 -7.12 -6.33
N ARG A 60 -8.62 -7.00 -7.61
CA ARG A 60 -7.46 -7.67 -8.22
C ARG A 60 -6.10 -7.19 -7.69
N GLU A 61 -6.07 -6.07 -6.99
CA GLU A 61 -4.87 -5.43 -6.46
C GLU A 61 -4.85 -5.45 -4.92
N CYS A 62 -5.70 -6.30 -4.31
CA CYS A 62 -5.83 -6.43 -2.86
C CYS A 62 -5.54 -7.86 -2.42
N SER A 63 -4.29 -8.10 -2.02
CA SER A 63 -3.86 -9.38 -1.47
C SER A 63 -2.75 -9.15 -0.45
N LEU A 64 -2.89 -9.75 0.73
CA LEU A 64 -1.90 -9.74 1.80
C LEU A 64 -1.68 -11.16 2.31
N PHE A 65 -0.43 -11.61 2.35
CA PHE A 65 -0.05 -12.96 2.78
C PHE A 65 0.51 -12.92 4.20
N THR A 66 0.16 -13.86 5.06
CA THR A 66 0.83 -13.99 6.36
C THR A 66 2.28 -14.42 6.18
N ASP A 67 3.14 -14.07 7.14
CA ASP A 67 4.60 -14.31 7.05
C ASP A 67 4.96 -15.77 6.79
N ASP A 68 4.20 -16.68 7.40
CA ASP A 68 4.31 -18.14 7.25
C ASP A 68 3.76 -18.69 5.93
N GLY A 69 3.12 -17.84 5.11
CA GLY A 69 2.47 -18.23 3.87
C GLY A 69 1.26 -19.15 4.04
N HIS A 70 0.72 -19.28 5.26
CA HIS A 70 -0.44 -20.13 5.53
C HIS A 70 -1.73 -19.45 5.03
N TYR A 71 -1.91 -18.16 5.32
CA TYR A 71 -3.14 -17.46 4.98
C TYR A 71 -2.94 -16.37 3.94
N VAL A 72 -4.00 -16.10 3.18
CA VAL A 72 -4.11 -14.91 2.35
C VAL A 72 -5.38 -14.13 2.72
N ILE A 73 -5.23 -12.81 2.83
CA ILE A 73 -6.34 -11.88 2.96
C ILE A 73 -6.60 -11.27 1.60
N VAL A 74 -7.84 -11.39 1.12
CA VAL A 74 -8.30 -10.75 -0.13
C VAL A 74 -9.49 -9.85 0.16
N GLY A 75 -9.54 -8.72 -0.54
CA GLY A 75 -10.63 -7.75 -0.39
C GLY A 75 -11.62 -7.81 -1.54
N SER A 76 -12.90 -7.69 -1.24
CA SER A 76 -13.98 -7.49 -2.21
C SER A 76 -14.76 -6.22 -1.90
N ALA A 77 -15.49 -5.73 -2.90
CA ALA A 77 -16.40 -4.59 -2.77
C ALA A 77 -17.72 -4.89 -3.47
N ALA A 78 -18.83 -4.46 -2.87
CA ALA A 78 -20.16 -4.45 -3.45
C ALA A 78 -20.65 -3.02 -3.62
N TYR A 79 -21.13 -2.70 -4.82
CA TYR A 79 -21.76 -1.42 -5.10
C TYR A 79 -23.11 -1.34 -4.38
N ILE A 80 -23.37 -0.20 -3.74
CA ILE A 80 -24.66 0.09 -3.10
C ILE A 80 -25.60 0.65 -4.17
N PRO A 81 -26.69 -0.05 -4.54
CA PRO A 81 -27.62 0.42 -5.56
C PRO A 81 -28.22 1.80 -5.24
N ASP A 82 -28.43 2.65 -6.24
CA ASP A 82 -28.93 4.02 -6.05
C ASP A 82 -30.32 4.08 -5.37
N ASP A 83 -31.13 3.02 -5.53
CA ASP A 83 -32.44 2.86 -4.90
C ASP A 83 -32.33 2.55 -3.39
N LEU A 84 -31.24 1.90 -2.99
CA LEU A 84 -30.87 1.59 -1.61
C LEU A 84 -30.02 2.73 -1.05
N ARG A 85 -30.67 3.85 -0.75
CA ARG A 85 -29.97 4.98 -0.11
C ARG A 85 -29.62 4.62 1.34
N PRO A 86 -28.33 4.58 1.70
CA PRO A 86 -27.94 4.35 3.08
C PRO A 86 -28.58 5.38 4.01
N HIS A 87 -28.90 4.95 5.21
CA HIS A 87 -29.42 5.87 6.20
C HIS A 87 -28.34 6.88 6.60
N PHE A 88 -28.77 8.09 6.97
CA PHE A 88 -27.86 9.17 7.37
C PHE A 88 -26.89 8.74 8.48
N TYR A 89 -27.36 7.93 9.44
CA TYR A 89 -26.55 7.46 10.57
C TYR A 89 -25.60 6.29 10.22
N GLU A 90 -25.77 5.66 9.07
CA GLU A 90 -24.81 4.68 8.53
C GLU A 90 -23.66 5.40 7.83
N ILE A 91 -23.95 6.52 7.16
CA ILE A 91 -22.92 7.36 6.52
C ILE A 91 -22.12 8.12 7.58
N TYR A 92 -22.82 8.79 8.51
CA TYR A 92 -22.25 9.63 9.56
C TYR A 92 -22.30 8.92 10.91
N THR A 93 -21.31 8.06 11.13
CA THR A 93 -21.22 7.23 12.34
C THR A 93 -20.62 7.99 13.53
N ASN A 94 -19.87 9.06 13.29
CA ASN A 94 -19.30 9.96 14.30
C ASN A 94 -19.09 11.38 13.74
N ASN A 95 -18.73 12.34 14.60
CA ASN A 95 -18.56 13.75 14.23
C ASN A 95 -17.28 14.06 13.42
N GLU A 96 -16.40 13.08 13.23
CA GLU A 96 -15.20 13.18 12.40
C GLU A 96 -15.39 12.62 10.99
N THR A 97 -16.46 11.85 10.77
CA THR A 97 -16.81 11.27 9.47
C THR A 97 -16.73 12.32 8.36
N VAL A 98 -16.14 11.95 7.23
CA VAL A 98 -15.99 12.85 6.07
C VAL A 98 -17.26 12.90 5.22
N THR A 99 -17.41 13.98 4.46
CA THR A 99 -18.52 14.12 3.51
C THR A 99 -18.24 13.29 2.27
N PRO A 100 -19.11 12.31 1.90
CA PRO A 100 -18.90 11.48 0.72
C PRO A 100 -18.71 12.32 -0.54
N ASN A 101 -17.78 11.91 -1.40
CA ASN A 101 -17.59 12.52 -2.70
C ASN A 101 -18.46 11.77 -3.73
N PRO A 102 -19.40 12.43 -4.43
CA PRO A 102 -20.20 11.77 -5.47
C PRO A 102 -19.39 11.10 -6.58
N ARG A 103 -18.14 11.55 -6.82
CA ARG A 103 -17.22 10.93 -7.79
C ARG A 103 -16.52 9.67 -7.26
N SER A 104 -16.63 9.40 -5.96
CA SER A 104 -16.05 8.24 -5.30
C SER A 104 -17.09 7.65 -4.36
N PRO A 105 -18.02 6.83 -4.89
CA PRO A 105 -19.13 6.30 -4.10
C PRO A 105 -18.63 5.45 -2.94
N LEU A 106 -19.49 5.38 -1.93
CA LEU A 106 -19.36 4.46 -0.81
C LEU A 106 -19.78 3.06 -1.28
N GLU A 107 -19.13 2.06 -0.72
CA GLU A 107 -19.33 0.65 -1.07
C GLU A 107 -19.36 -0.18 0.21
N ASP A 108 -19.92 -1.37 0.12
CA ASP A 108 -19.76 -2.38 1.17
C ASP A 108 -18.50 -3.18 0.86
N TYR A 109 -17.52 -3.15 1.76
CA TYR A 109 -16.24 -3.84 1.60
C TYR A 109 -16.22 -5.11 2.46
N SER A 110 -15.72 -6.20 1.92
CA SER A 110 -15.50 -7.44 2.68
C SER A 110 -14.03 -7.86 2.60
N LEU A 111 -13.44 -8.21 3.73
CA LEU A 111 -12.12 -8.82 3.83
C LEU A 111 -12.28 -10.30 4.15
N HIS A 112 -11.69 -11.15 3.32
CA HIS A 112 -11.82 -12.60 3.40
C HIS A 112 -10.47 -13.22 3.76
N LEU A 113 -10.47 -14.10 4.75
CA LEU A 113 -9.29 -14.87 5.16
C LEU A 113 -9.38 -16.28 4.56
N VAL A 114 -8.41 -16.65 3.73
CA VAL A 114 -8.37 -17.95 3.06
C VAL A 114 -7.15 -18.73 3.54
N ASP A 115 -7.36 -19.98 3.97
CA ASP A 115 -6.29 -20.92 4.28
C ASP A 115 -5.79 -21.56 2.97
N LEU A 116 -4.52 -21.28 2.65
CA LEU A 116 -3.87 -21.78 1.44
C LEU A 116 -3.45 -23.25 1.52
N GLN A 117 -3.28 -23.79 2.73
CA GLN A 117 -2.90 -25.18 2.96
C GLN A 117 -4.11 -26.11 2.88
N ALA A 118 -5.22 -25.74 3.50
CA ALA A 118 -6.47 -26.50 3.48
C ALA A 118 -7.36 -26.17 2.28
N GLY A 119 -7.18 -25.00 1.66
CA GLY A 119 -7.98 -24.59 0.50
C GLY A 119 -9.41 -24.23 0.88
N GLN A 120 -9.59 -23.46 1.95
CA GLN A 120 -10.91 -23.08 2.46
C GLN A 120 -10.98 -21.61 2.87
N LEU A 121 -12.17 -21.02 2.78
CA LEU A 121 -12.48 -19.71 3.36
C LEU A 121 -12.70 -19.88 4.86
N CYS A 122 -11.90 -19.19 5.69
CA CYS A 122 -11.95 -19.35 7.15
C CYS A 122 -12.84 -18.30 7.83
N ASP A 123 -12.69 -17.02 7.46
CA ASP A 123 -13.45 -15.93 8.07
C ASP A 123 -13.70 -14.80 7.07
N THR A 124 -14.69 -13.95 7.36
CA THR A 124 -14.99 -12.75 6.58
C THR A 124 -15.38 -11.60 7.52
N ARG A 125 -14.85 -10.41 7.24
CA ARG A 125 -15.20 -9.16 7.94
C ARG A 125 -15.74 -8.15 6.95
N THR A 126 -16.94 -7.64 7.21
CA THR A 126 -17.64 -6.71 6.32
C THR A 126 -17.72 -5.32 6.95
N PHE A 127 -17.48 -4.30 6.13
CA PHE A 127 -17.55 -2.87 6.43
C PHE A 127 -18.59 -2.27 5.50
N LYS A 128 -19.68 -1.74 6.07
CA LYS A 128 -20.80 -1.22 5.27
C LYS A 128 -20.71 0.28 5.09
N VAL A 129 -21.15 0.76 3.93
CA VAL A 129 -21.30 2.20 3.65
C VAL A 129 -19.99 2.97 3.93
N ASP A 130 -18.86 2.40 3.52
CA ASP A 130 -17.54 2.90 3.88
C ASP A 130 -16.76 3.36 2.63
N LYS A 131 -15.56 3.90 2.87
CA LYS A 131 -14.50 4.06 1.89
C LYS A 131 -13.21 3.45 2.41
N ILE A 132 -12.86 2.27 1.90
CA ILE A 132 -11.60 1.57 2.17
C ILE A 132 -10.85 1.40 0.85
N PHE A 133 -9.63 1.92 0.77
CA PHE A 133 -8.82 1.85 -0.45
C PHE A 133 -8.15 0.48 -0.62
N LEU A 134 -8.88 -0.50 -1.15
CA LEU A 134 -8.35 -1.84 -1.39
C LEU A 134 -7.24 -1.90 -2.47
N SER A 135 -7.31 -1.03 -3.48
CA SER A 135 -6.32 -1.00 -4.56
C SER A 135 -4.91 -0.75 -4.04
N HIS A 136 -3.98 -1.63 -4.41
CA HIS A 136 -2.59 -1.64 -3.96
C HIS A 136 -2.48 -1.64 -2.43
N ASN A 137 -3.39 -2.34 -1.74
CA ASN A 137 -3.40 -2.46 -0.28
C ASN A 137 -3.31 -1.10 0.45
N GLN A 138 -3.84 0.01 -0.09
CA GLN A 138 -3.60 1.34 0.48
C GLN A 138 -4.35 1.60 1.80
N GLY A 139 -5.51 0.96 1.96
CA GLY A 139 -6.34 1.03 3.16
C GLY A 139 -6.09 -0.11 4.14
N LEU A 140 -5.22 -1.06 3.79
CA LEU A 140 -4.94 -2.26 4.57
C LEU A 140 -3.45 -2.36 4.86
N TYR A 141 -3.08 -2.77 6.07
CA TYR A 141 -1.68 -3.05 6.36
C TYR A 141 -1.56 -4.28 7.24
N LEU A 142 -0.83 -5.29 6.78
CA LEU A 142 -0.52 -6.50 7.54
C LEU A 142 0.94 -6.44 8.00
N TYR A 143 1.13 -6.58 9.32
CA TYR A 143 2.44 -6.77 9.95
C TYR A 143 2.38 -8.07 10.75
N LYS A 144 3.11 -9.11 10.32
CA LYS A 144 3.01 -10.45 10.90
C LYS A 144 1.56 -10.97 10.89
N ASP A 145 0.96 -11.10 12.07
CA ASP A 145 -0.40 -11.54 12.34
C ASP A 145 -1.36 -10.38 12.66
N THR A 146 -0.88 -9.13 12.65
CA THR A 146 -1.66 -7.94 12.97
C THR A 146 -2.09 -7.20 11.71
N LEU A 147 -3.40 -7.16 11.46
CA LEU A 147 -4.01 -6.46 10.34
C LEU A 147 -4.61 -5.13 10.80
N ALA A 148 -4.20 -4.03 10.18
CA ALA A 148 -4.85 -2.73 10.31
C ALA A 148 -5.72 -2.45 9.08
N VAL A 149 -6.95 -1.95 9.30
CA VAL A 149 -7.89 -1.49 8.26
C VAL A 149 -8.30 -0.04 8.51
N LEU A 150 -8.07 0.85 7.54
CA LEU A 150 -8.46 2.27 7.62
C LEU A 150 -9.80 2.48 6.93
N SER A 151 -10.83 2.74 7.74
CA SER A 151 -12.09 3.33 7.32
C SER A 151 -11.89 4.83 7.09
N VAL A 152 -11.76 5.23 5.82
CA VAL A 152 -11.57 6.64 5.47
C VAL A 152 -12.88 7.39 5.63
N GLN A 153 -14.03 6.79 5.31
CA GLN A 153 -15.33 7.41 5.47
C GLN A 153 -15.60 7.72 6.95
N HIS A 154 -15.46 6.71 7.82
CA HIS A 154 -15.79 6.85 9.24
C HIS A 154 -14.63 7.31 10.12
N GLN A 155 -13.46 7.63 9.53
CA GLN A 155 -12.28 8.10 10.26
C GLN A 155 -11.93 7.18 11.44
N THR A 156 -11.82 5.89 11.13
CA THR A 156 -11.59 4.83 12.12
C THR A 156 -10.54 3.85 11.60
N ILE A 157 -9.63 3.41 12.47
CA ILE A 157 -8.66 2.34 12.19
C ILE A 157 -9.07 1.12 13.01
N HIS A 158 -9.36 0.01 12.33
CA HIS A 158 -9.65 -1.27 12.96
C HIS A 158 -8.37 -2.10 13.01
N ILE A 159 -8.02 -2.61 14.19
CA ILE A 159 -6.90 -3.53 14.40
C ILE A 159 -7.47 -4.91 14.66
N PHE A 160 -7.07 -5.87 13.82
CA PHE A 160 -7.38 -7.27 13.95
C PHE A 160 -6.11 -8.08 14.19
N GLN A 161 -6.21 -9.14 14.98
CA GLN A 161 -5.20 -10.18 15.08
C GLN A 161 -5.72 -11.45 14.42
N LEU A 162 -4.87 -12.09 13.62
CA LEU A 162 -5.16 -13.36 12.99
C LEU A 162 -4.84 -14.48 13.97
N ILE A 163 -5.88 -15.15 14.48
CA ILE A 163 -5.75 -16.26 15.44
C ILE A 163 -6.60 -17.41 14.92
N ASP A 164 -5.98 -18.58 14.71
CA ASP A 164 -6.64 -19.83 14.31
C ASP A 164 -7.60 -19.68 13.12
N GLY A 165 -7.20 -18.91 12.11
CA GLY A 165 -8.01 -18.68 10.91
C GLY A 165 -9.19 -17.72 11.11
N MET A 166 -9.18 -16.89 12.16
CA MET A 166 -10.21 -15.88 12.41
C MET A 166 -9.63 -14.47 12.56
N PHE A 167 -10.42 -13.47 12.20
CA PHE A 167 -10.12 -12.07 12.47
C PHE A 167 -10.61 -11.68 13.87
N SER A 168 -9.73 -11.73 14.87
CA SER A 168 -10.06 -11.25 16.22
C SER A 168 -9.95 -9.72 16.26
N ASN A 169 -11.04 -8.99 16.57
CA ASN A 169 -10.96 -7.54 16.71
C ASN A 169 -10.24 -7.20 18.01
N VAL A 170 -9.09 -6.53 17.90
CA VAL A 170 -8.28 -6.13 19.05
C VAL A 170 -8.60 -4.70 19.43
N ARG A 171 -8.65 -3.76 18.47
CA ARG A 171 -8.96 -2.36 18.78
C ARG A 171 -9.71 -1.68 17.65
N THR A 172 -10.46 -0.64 18.03
CA THR A 172 -11.08 0.32 17.11
C THR A 172 -10.64 1.72 17.52
N ILE A 173 -9.81 2.36 16.68
CA ILE A 173 -9.10 3.61 16.99
C ILE A 173 -9.72 4.76 16.18
N GLY A 174 -10.20 5.81 16.84
CA GLY A 174 -10.79 6.96 16.17
C GLY A 174 -11.57 7.84 17.14
N ARG A 175 -12.88 7.60 17.23
CA ARG A 175 -13.77 8.21 18.24
C ARG A 175 -13.23 7.99 19.65
N PHE A 176 -12.87 6.74 19.94
CA PHE A 176 -12.21 6.31 21.16
C PHE A 176 -10.81 5.77 20.91
N CYS A 177 -10.05 5.60 21.99
CA CYS A 177 -8.71 5.01 21.94
C CYS A 177 -8.59 3.75 22.81
N TYR A 178 -9.42 3.62 23.85
CA TYR A 178 -9.54 2.41 24.66
C TYR A 178 -10.87 1.70 24.38
N GLU A 179 -10.93 0.40 24.65
CA GLU A 179 -12.10 -0.44 24.40
C GLU A 179 -13.25 -0.16 25.39
N ASP A 180 -12.92 0.23 26.62
CA ASP A 180 -13.85 0.54 27.70
C ASP A 180 -14.38 1.99 27.66
N ASP A 181 -13.82 2.86 26.81
CA ASP A 181 -14.23 4.26 26.67
C ASP A 181 -15.73 4.39 26.34
N ASP A 182 -16.27 3.56 25.45
CA ASP A 182 -17.69 3.62 25.05
C ASP A 182 -18.60 3.21 26.21
N PHE A 183 -18.19 2.22 27.01
CA PHE A 183 -18.91 1.79 28.20
C PHE A 183 -18.97 2.92 29.24
N ILE A 184 -17.81 3.53 29.55
CA ILE A 184 -17.72 4.65 30.50
C ILE A 184 -18.57 5.83 30.06
N LEU A 185 -18.54 6.18 28.76
CA LEU A 185 -19.34 7.26 28.23
C LEU A 185 -20.84 6.94 28.31
N SER A 186 -21.22 5.70 28.00
CA SER A 186 -22.62 5.27 28.03
C SER A 186 -23.25 5.37 29.42
N ASP A 187 -22.49 5.11 30.48
CA ASP A 187 -22.92 5.25 31.88
C ASP A 187 -23.07 6.73 32.29
N ALA A 188 -22.21 7.61 31.76
CA ALA A 188 -22.25 9.03 32.05
C ALA A 188 -23.36 9.81 31.29
N ILE A 189 -23.85 9.28 30.17
CA ILE A 189 -24.92 9.92 29.40
C ILE A 189 -26.28 9.53 30.01
N PRO A 190 -27.04 10.48 30.58
CA PRO A 190 -28.32 10.17 31.18
C PRO A 190 -29.23 9.54 30.12
N HIS A 191 -29.67 8.31 30.39
CA HIS A 191 -30.68 7.62 29.59
C HIS A 191 -32.01 8.33 29.76
N GLY A 192 -32.18 9.43 29.02
CA GLY A 192 -33.40 10.22 29.03
C GLY A 192 -34.59 9.33 28.65
N SER A 193 -35.57 9.24 29.55
CA SER A 193 -36.89 8.69 29.28
C SER A 193 -37.54 9.49 28.14
N GLY A 194 -37.31 9.08 26.89
CA GLY A 194 -37.99 9.58 25.70
C GLY A 194 -37.05 10.08 24.59
N SER A 195 -37.14 9.46 23.40
CA SER A 195 -36.76 9.95 22.05
C SER A 195 -35.31 10.40 21.77
N HIS A 196 -34.50 10.77 22.75
CA HIS A 196 -33.12 11.23 22.55
C HIS A 196 -32.13 10.07 22.55
N VAL A 197 -32.17 9.24 21.50
CA VAL A 197 -31.10 8.29 21.22
C VAL A 197 -29.80 9.08 21.07
N HIS A 198 -28.81 8.85 21.95
CA HIS A 198 -27.49 9.46 21.82
C HIS A 198 -26.89 9.06 20.46
N ARG A 199 -26.52 10.05 19.65
CA ARG A 199 -25.98 9.83 18.31
C ARG A 199 -24.57 10.43 18.23
N PRO A 200 -23.52 9.61 18.06
CA PRO A 200 -22.14 10.08 18.06
C PRO A 200 -21.83 11.19 17.05
N PHE A 201 -22.52 11.22 15.91
CA PHE A 201 -22.32 12.29 14.92
C PHE A 201 -22.73 13.69 15.38
N ARG A 202 -23.50 13.80 16.48
CA ARG A 202 -23.91 15.07 17.08
C ARG A 202 -23.00 15.51 18.22
N GLU A 203 -21.95 14.76 18.53
CA GLU A 203 -21.01 15.10 19.59
C GLU A 203 -20.32 16.43 19.29
N ALA A 204 -20.40 17.38 20.23
CA ALA A 204 -19.68 18.65 20.14
C ALA A 204 -18.20 18.50 20.55
N THR A 205 -17.89 17.43 21.28
CA THR A 205 -16.55 17.10 21.80
C THR A 205 -15.62 16.60 20.71
N ILE A 206 -14.32 16.85 20.86
CA ILE A 206 -13.31 16.32 19.95
C ILE A 206 -13.06 14.85 20.32
N ASN A 207 -13.01 13.98 19.31
CA ASN A 207 -12.73 12.55 19.48
C ASN A 207 -11.36 12.29 20.12
N SER A 208 -11.23 11.17 20.84
CA SER A 208 -10.06 10.86 21.67
C SER A 208 -8.75 10.90 20.89
N LEU A 209 -8.69 10.30 19.70
CA LEU A 209 -7.46 10.28 18.89
C LEU A 209 -7.06 11.69 18.45
N LYS A 210 -8.04 12.49 17.98
CA LYS A 210 -7.79 13.86 17.54
C LYS A 210 -7.42 14.76 18.71
N HIS A 211 -8.08 14.60 19.86
CA HIS A 211 -7.75 15.33 21.07
C HIS A 211 -6.29 15.08 21.47
N ARG A 212 -5.84 13.82 21.46
CA ARG A 212 -4.44 13.45 21.73
C ARG A 212 -3.48 14.15 20.75
N LEU A 213 -3.84 14.24 19.47
CA LEU A 213 -3.05 14.95 18.45
C LEU A 213 -2.92 16.43 18.76
N LEU A 214 -4.05 17.09 19.06
CA LEU A 214 -4.05 18.51 19.41
C LEU A 214 -3.28 18.79 20.70
N VAL A 215 -3.41 17.92 21.71
CA VAL A 215 -2.66 18.03 22.96
C VAL A 215 -1.16 17.85 22.73
N PHE A 216 -0.75 16.90 21.89
CA PHE A 216 0.66 16.73 21.53
C PHE A 216 1.24 17.99 20.88
N LEU A 217 0.53 18.53 19.88
CA LEU A 217 0.93 19.76 19.18
C LEU A 217 1.00 20.96 20.13
N PHE A 218 0.01 21.12 21.01
CA PHE A 218 0.00 22.16 22.03
C PHE A 218 1.18 22.03 23.01
N LYS A 219 1.42 20.83 23.56
CA LYS A 219 2.52 20.59 24.50
C LYS A 219 3.87 20.87 23.85
N ARG A 220 4.05 20.48 22.58
CA ARG A 220 5.25 20.80 21.81
C ARG A 220 5.42 22.31 21.63
N ALA A 221 4.39 23.02 21.18
CA ALA A 221 4.43 24.47 20.99
C ALA A 221 4.74 25.21 22.29
N LYS A 222 4.09 24.81 23.40
CA LYS A 222 4.33 25.35 24.74
C LYS A 222 5.78 25.10 25.17
N HIS A 223 6.30 23.88 25.02
CA HIS A 223 7.67 23.55 25.41
C HIS A 223 8.70 24.39 24.65
N ILE A 224 8.51 24.58 23.33
CA ILE A 224 9.40 25.43 22.52
C ILE A 224 9.32 26.88 23.00
N SER A 225 8.13 27.42 23.21
CA SER A 225 7.94 28.79 23.70
C SER A 225 8.51 29.03 25.10
N ASP A 226 8.35 28.06 26.01
CA ASP A 226 8.89 28.14 27.36
C ASP A 226 10.45 28.07 27.35
N THR A 227 11.03 27.28 26.44
CA THR A 227 12.49 27.11 26.32
C THR A 227 13.17 28.27 25.59
N SER A 228 12.52 28.82 24.55
CA SER A 228 13.04 29.96 23.79
C SER A 228 12.74 31.31 24.45
N GLY A 229 11.78 31.37 25.37
CA GLY A 229 11.24 32.60 25.92
C GLY A 229 10.36 33.40 24.94
N ASP A 230 10.01 32.82 23.78
CA ASP A 230 9.21 33.48 22.73
C ASP A 230 7.83 32.79 22.56
N PRO A 231 6.71 33.49 22.77
CA PRO A 231 5.37 32.92 22.59
C PRO A 231 4.97 32.67 21.13
N TYR A 232 5.85 32.90 20.15
CA TYR A 232 5.57 32.73 18.72
C TYR A 232 4.95 31.37 18.36
N GLU A 233 5.56 30.25 18.76
CA GLU A 233 5.07 28.91 18.43
C GLU A 233 3.70 28.62 19.06
N LEU A 234 3.48 29.06 20.29
CA LEU A 234 2.19 28.94 20.94
C LEU A 234 1.10 29.76 20.23
N ARG A 235 1.42 30.98 19.78
CA ARG A 235 0.50 31.80 18.95
C ARG A 235 0.21 31.13 17.61
N LYS A 236 1.21 30.54 16.98
CA LYS A 236 1.07 29.78 15.73
C LYS A 236 0.12 28.59 15.92
N PHE A 237 0.22 27.85 17.03
CA PHE A 237 -0.72 26.78 17.36
C PHE A 237 -2.17 27.28 17.40
N TYR A 238 -2.44 28.38 18.12
CA TYR A 238 -3.78 28.95 18.20
C TYR A 238 -4.27 29.51 16.86
N GLN A 239 -3.39 30.13 16.07
CA GLN A 239 -3.72 30.63 14.73
C GLN A 239 -4.18 29.50 13.79
N TYR A 240 -3.54 28.33 13.87
CA TYR A 240 -3.82 27.19 13.01
C TYR A 240 -4.71 26.12 13.68
N PHE A 241 -5.28 26.40 14.85
CA PHE A 241 -6.05 25.42 15.64
C PHE A 241 -7.20 24.80 14.85
N ASP A 242 -8.00 25.61 14.15
CA ASP A 242 -9.12 25.11 13.35
C ASP A 242 -8.66 24.25 12.18
N GLN A 243 -7.48 24.54 11.60
CA GLN A 243 -6.91 23.71 10.55
C GLN A 243 -6.45 22.35 11.09
N PHE A 244 -5.80 22.33 12.25
CA PHE A 244 -5.44 21.07 12.92
C PHE A 244 -6.68 20.26 13.30
N LYS A 245 -7.72 20.93 13.82
CA LYS A 245 -9.01 20.30 14.12
C LYS A 245 -9.70 19.76 12.88
N ALA A 246 -9.54 20.40 11.72
CA ALA A 246 -10.12 19.96 10.46
C ALA A 246 -9.38 18.78 9.79
N LEU A 247 -8.19 18.42 10.25
CA LEU A 247 -7.42 17.29 9.67
C LEU A 247 -8.19 15.97 9.72
N ARG A 248 -8.01 15.15 8.68
CA ARG A 248 -8.61 13.83 8.51
C ARG A 248 -7.55 12.79 8.16
N MET A 249 -7.69 11.60 8.70
CA MET A 249 -6.86 10.43 8.37
C MET A 249 -7.05 10.09 6.89
N TRP A 250 -5.94 10.04 6.17
CA TRP A 250 -5.88 9.77 4.74
C TRP A 250 -5.33 8.39 4.44
N LYS A 251 -4.21 8.05 5.09
CA LYS A 251 -3.47 6.80 4.88
C LYS A 251 -2.86 6.35 6.19
N MET A 252 -2.54 5.07 6.28
CA MET A 252 -1.82 4.52 7.43
C MET A 252 -0.84 3.41 7.00
N GLN A 253 0.07 3.08 7.90
CA GLN A 253 0.87 1.86 7.88
C GLN A 253 1.18 1.44 9.32
N LEU A 254 1.39 0.14 9.54
CA LEU A 254 2.04 -0.34 10.77
C LEU A 254 3.56 -0.19 10.59
N LEU A 255 4.23 0.35 11.60
CA LEU A 255 5.70 0.39 11.66
C LEU A 255 6.25 -0.88 12.32
N ASP A 256 5.51 -1.40 13.29
CA ASP A 256 5.77 -2.63 14.05
C ASP A 256 4.45 -3.15 14.64
N GLU A 257 4.52 -4.03 15.64
CA GLU A 257 3.34 -4.62 16.29
C GLU A 257 2.50 -3.61 17.10
N ASN A 258 3.01 -2.41 17.42
CA ASN A 258 2.40 -1.49 18.38
C ASN A 258 2.23 -0.05 17.84
N HIS A 259 2.95 0.31 16.77
CA HIS A 259 3.04 1.67 16.27
C HIS A 259 2.42 1.82 14.88
N LEU A 260 1.52 2.79 14.76
CA LEU A 260 0.94 3.25 13.51
C LEU A 260 1.62 4.53 13.06
N LEU A 261 1.95 4.61 11.77
CA LEU A 261 2.19 5.88 11.10
C LEU A 261 0.93 6.27 10.32
N VAL A 262 0.25 7.31 10.79
CA VAL A 262 -0.98 7.81 10.18
C VAL A 262 -0.70 9.14 9.49
N LYS A 263 -1.10 9.25 8.23
CA LYS A 263 -1.03 10.51 7.48
C LYS A 263 -2.35 11.24 7.54
N TYR A 264 -2.31 12.46 8.04
CA TYR A 264 -3.43 13.38 8.12
C TYR A 264 -3.34 14.44 7.02
N ALA A 265 -4.48 14.79 6.43
CA ALA A 265 -4.60 15.85 5.42
C ALA A 265 -5.95 16.56 5.56
N GLY A 266 -6.18 17.63 4.78
CA GLY A 266 -7.50 18.25 4.70
C GLY A 266 -8.55 17.32 4.08
N GLU A 267 -9.83 17.53 4.42
CA GLU A 267 -10.94 16.69 3.94
C GLU A 267 -11.01 16.58 2.41
N ASP A 268 -10.69 17.66 1.68
CA ASP A 268 -10.69 17.63 0.21
C ASP A 268 -9.64 16.68 -0.38
N VAL A 269 -8.51 16.49 0.33
CA VAL A 269 -7.48 15.51 -0.07
C VAL A 269 -7.98 14.10 0.21
N VAL A 270 -8.53 13.89 1.42
CA VAL A 270 -9.02 12.59 1.88
C VAL A 270 -10.18 12.08 1.03
N THR A 271 -11.08 12.98 0.62
CA THR A 271 -12.26 12.69 -0.19
C THR A 271 -11.98 12.74 -1.70
N LEU A 272 -10.72 12.83 -2.14
CA LEU A 272 -10.30 12.86 -3.54
C LEU A 272 -10.91 14.02 -4.36
N LYS A 273 -11.21 15.15 -3.71
CA LYS A 273 -11.68 16.39 -4.38
C LYS A 273 -10.49 17.26 -4.82
N ALA A 274 -9.35 17.15 -4.14
CA ALA A 274 -8.14 17.87 -4.49
C ALA A 274 -7.50 17.33 -5.79
N SER A 275 -7.14 18.23 -6.71
CA SER A 275 -6.45 17.89 -7.97
C SER A 275 -5.01 17.41 -7.74
N GLU A 276 -4.30 18.04 -6.79
CA GLU A 276 -2.92 17.73 -6.43
C GLU A 276 -2.77 17.40 -4.94
N PRO A 277 -3.14 16.18 -4.52
CA PRO A 277 -3.22 15.82 -3.10
C PRO A 277 -1.86 15.87 -2.39
N ASN A 278 -0.76 15.54 -3.08
CA ASN A 278 0.58 15.53 -2.50
C ASN A 278 1.21 16.94 -2.35
N SER A 279 0.68 17.95 -3.06
CA SER A 279 1.12 19.35 -2.95
C SER A 279 0.55 20.02 -1.71
N GLN A 280 -0.57 19.53 -1.19
CA GLN A 280 -1.26 20.05 -0.01
C GLN A 280 -0.49 19.75 1.28
N SER A 281 -0.69 20.59 2.30
CA SER A 281 -0.13 20.38 3.63
C SER A 281 -0.69 19.09 4.24
N SER A 282 0.22 18.26 4.78
CA SER A 282 -0.15 17.02 5.46
C SER A 282 0.79 16.74 6.61
N PHE A 283 0.32 15.95 7.56
CA PHE A 283 1.04 15.59 8.77
C PHE A 283 1.19 14.08 8.87
N PHE A 284 2.33 13.64 9.36
CA PHE A 284 2.63 12.25 9.68
C PHE A 284 2.65 12.12 11.19
N VAL A 285 1.81 11.24 11.73
CA VAL A 285 1.62 11.04 13.17
C VAL A 285 2.05 9.62 13.51
N VAL A 286 3.01 9.49 14.42
CA VAL A 286 3.42 8.20 15.00
C VAL A 286 2.60 7.98 16.27
N TYR A 287 1.75 6.96 16.27
CA TYR A 287 0.82 6.65 17.34
C TYR A 287 1.09 5.24 17.88
N ASN A 288 1.36 5.13 19.18
CA ASN A 288 1.39 3.85 19.86
C ASN A 288 -0.05 3.49 20.28
N PHE A 289 -0.63 2.48 19.65
CA PHE A 289 -2.02 2.13 19.92
C PHE A 289 -2.22 1.29 21.17
N ILE A 290 -1.15 0.76 21.76
CA ILE A 290 -1.17 0.05 23.05
C ILE A 290 -1.26 1.05 24.21
N THR A 291 -0.32 1.99 24.28
CA THR A 291 -0.29 3.05 25.31
C THR A 291 -1.27 4.19 25.03
N THR A 292 -1.77 4.26 23.79
CA THR A 292 -2.62 5.34 23.26
C THR A 292 -1.92 6.69 23.18
N GLU A 293 -0.60 6.71 23.02
CA GLU A 293 0.19 7.93 22.99
C GLU A 293 0.63 8.31 21.58
N ILE A 294 0.64 9.61 21.30
CA ILE A 294 1.28 10.15 20.11
C ILE A 294 2.72 10.44 20.46
N LEU A 295 3.63 9.79 19.73
CA LEU A 295 5.07 9.85 19.96
C LEU A 295 5.71 10.99 19.16
N ALA A 296 5.26 11.19 17.93
CA ALA A 296 5.82 12.21 17.04
C ALA A 296 4.79 12.70 16.03
N VAL A 297 4.93 13.98 15.64
CA VAL A 297 4.17 14.60 14.55
C VAL A 297 5.12 15.38 13.65
N TYR A 298 5.09 15.06 12.36
CA TYR A 298 5.94 15.66 11.33
C TYR A 298 5.09 16.28 10.22
N GLU A 299 5.46 17.47 9.77
CA GLU A 299 4.91 18.04 8.53
C GLU A 299 5.48 17.33 7.30
N ASN A 300 4.78 17.40 6.17
CA ASN A 300 5.30 16.88 4.90
C ASN A 300 6.51 17.62 4.33
N THR A 301 6.94 18.68 5.00
CA THR A 301 8.16 19.45 4.76
C THR A 301 9.29 19.10 5.74
N SER A 302 9.09 18.14 6.66
CA SER A 302 10.05 17.80 7.71
C SER A 302 11.32 17.17 7.15
N GLU A 303 12.44 17.86 7.31
CA GLU A 303 13.77 17.32 6.98
C GLU A 303 14.17 16.18 7.91
N GLU A 304 13.76 16.23 9.19
CA GLU A 304 14.01 15.17 10.17
C GLU A 304 13.37 13.85 9.76
N LEU A 305 12.08 13.86 9.40
CA LEU A 305 11.40 12.65 8.91
C LEU A 305 12.04 12.15 7.62
N LEU A 306 12.48 13.05 6.73
CA LEU A 306 13.19 12.65 5.52
C LEU A 306 14.51 11.96 5.84
N GLN A 307 15.30 12.48 6.78
CA GLN A 307 16.55 11.86 7.21
C GLN A 307 16.30 10.47 7.83
N LEU A 308 15.28 10.34 8.68
CA LEU A 308 14.87 9.05 9.23
C LEU A 308 14.49 8.06 8.12
N PHE A 309 13.71 8.51 7.14
CA PHE A 309 13.28 7.69 6.01
C PHE A 309 14.45 7.28 5.09
N GLU A 310 15.39 8.19 4.79
CA GLU A 310 16.55 7.90 3.95
C GLU A 310 17.51 6.90 4.64
N ASN A 311 17.73 7.05 5.95
CA ASN A 311 18.67 6.23 6.72
C ASN A 311 18.09 4.88 7.17
N PHE A 312 16.79 4.80 7.42
CA PHE A 312 16.11 3.63 7.98
C PHE A 312 14.96 3.12 7.10
N CYS A 313 15.05 3.32 5.77
CA CYS A 313 14.01 3.02 4.80
C CYS A 313 13.41 1.61 4.94
N ASP A 314 14.26 0.62 5.24
CA ASP A 314 13.85 -0.79 5.38
C ASP A 314 12.86 -1.01 6.53
N LEU A 315 12.92 -0.21 7.60
CA LEU A 315 11.96 -0.29 8.72
C LEU A 315 10.57 0.20 8.31
N PHE A 316 10.47 1.10 7.33
CA PHE A 316 9.17 1.57 6.81
C PHE A 316 8.56 0.62 5.78
N ARG A 317 9.41 -0.09 5.01
CA ARG A 317 8.96 -1.00 3.94
C ARG A 317 8.43 -2.33 4.45
N ASN A 318 8.78 -2.69 5.67
CA ASN A 318 8.49 -3.99 6.25
C ASN A 318 8.89 -5.15 5.33
N ALA A 319 10.02 -5.00 4.63
CA ALA A 319 10.41 -5.89 3.52
C ALA A 319 10.99 -7.25 3.97
N LYS A 320 10.80 -7.63 5.23
CA LYS A 320 11.41 -8.81 5.86
C LYS A 320 10.45 -10.01 6.02
N LEU A 321 9.22 -9.89 5.51
CA LEU A 321 8.09 -10.75 5.92
C LEU A 321 8.21 -12.23 5.48
N HIS A 322 8.97 -12.58 4.42
CA HIS A 322 8.88 -13.94 3.84
C HIS A 322 10.21 -14.64 3.51
N SER A 323 11.37 -14.06 3.87
CA SER A 323 12.64 -14.71 3.55
C SER A 323 13.76 -14.26 4.49
N GLU A 324 14.53 -15.22 5.00
CA GLU A 324 15.82 -14.96 5.65
C GLU A 324 16.82 -14.29 4.69
N SER A 325 16.56 -14.35 3.37
CA SER A 325 17.43 -13.82 2.33
C SER A 325 17.21 -12.31 2.18
N GLN A 326 18.17 -11.53 2.66
CA GLN A 326 18.15 -10.07 2.72
C GLN A 326 18.49 -9.39 1.38
N PHE A 327 17.88 -9.80 0.27
CA PHE A 327 18.12 -9.16 -1.04
C PHE A 327 17.27 -7.90 -1.25
N THR A 328 16.71 -7.33 -0.19
CA THR A 328 15.93 -6.10 -0.26
C THR A 328 16.83 -4.94 -0.64
N CYS A 329 16.64 -4.39 -1.84
CA CYS A 329 17.43 -3.25 -2.31
C CYS A 329 16.76 -1.93 -1.89
N SER A 330 17.42 -1.18 -1.00
CA SER A 330 16.93 0.12 -0.53
C SER A 330 18.05 1.15 -0.42
N PRO A 331 17.72 2.45 -0.39
CA PRO A 331 18.73 3.50 -0.17
C PRO A 331 19.50 3.36 1.15
N SER A 332 18.91 2.74 2.17
CA SER A 332 19.57 2.52 3.46
C SER A 332 20.66 1.46 3.37
N ASN A 333 20.47 0.40 2.58
CA ASN A 333 21.40 -0.75 2.54
C ASN A 333 22.18 -0.94 1.23
N ASN A 334 21.84 -0.21 0.16
CA ASN A 334 22.44 -0.37 -1.16
C ASN A 334 22.98 0.95 -1.71
N ILE A 335 24.27 0.98 -2.08
CA ILE A 335 24.94 2.19 -2.56
C ILE A 335 24.35 2.71 -3.89
N TYR A 336 23.95 1.82 -4.79
CA TYR A 336 23.38 2.21 -6.08
C TYR A 336 21.97 2.77 -5.91
N ALA A 337 21.15 2.14 -5.06
CA ALA A 337 19.83 2.68 -4.70
C ALA A 337 19.95 4.07 -4.07
N ARG A 338 20.92 4.25 -3.16
CA ARG A 338 21.21 5.53 -2.51
C ARG A 338 21.60 6.59 -3.53
N LEU A 339 22.49 6.27 -4.47
CA LEU A 339 22.90 7.19 -5.53
C LEU A 339 21.74 7.58 -6.45
N ILE A 340 20.85 6.64 -6.80
CA ILE A 340 19.65 6.93 -7.60
C ILE A 340 18.74 7.90 -6.85
N GLN A 341 18.47 7.67 -5.57
CA GLN A 341 17.64 8.56 -4.76
C GLN A 341 18.27 9.95 -4.61
N GLN A 342 19.59 10.03 -4.37
CA GLN A 342 20.31 11.30 -4.27
C GLN A 342 20.26 12.10 -5.58
N ARG A 343 20.45 11.45 -6.74
CA ARG A 343 20.33 12.10 -8.06
C ARG A 343 18.90 12.58 -8.32
N PHE A 344 17.90 11.78 -7.94
CA PHE A 344 16.50 12.17 -8.03
C PHE A 344 16.20 13.40 -7.17
N LYS A 345 16.67 13.42 -5.91
CA LYS A 345 16.59 14.57 -5.00
C LYS A 345 17.25 15.81 -5.61
N GLN A 346 18.48 15.70 -6.10
CA GLN A 346 19.21 16.81 -6.73
C GLN A 346 18.48 17.36 -7.96
N THR A 347 17.91 16.48 -8.79
CA THR A 347 17.14 16.87 -9.98
C THR A 347 15.94 17.74 -9.60
N ILE A 348 15.21 17.36 -8.54
CA ILE A 348 14.08 18.15 -8.03
C ILE A 348 14.56 19.49 -7.48
N VAL A 349 15.66 19.49 -6.71
CA VAL A 349 16.23 20.73 -6.14
C VAL A 349 16.62 21.72 -7.25
N SER A 350 17.21 21.24 -8.35
CA SER A 350 17.65 22.09 -9.47
C SER A 350 16.55 22.56 -10.42
N ALA A 351 15.31 22.08 -10.27
CA ALA A 351 14.22 22.41 -11.19
C ALA A 351 13.70 23.85 -11.01
N ARG A 352 13.10 24.42 -12.07
CA ARG A 352 12.61 25.82 -12.11
C ARG A 352 11.58 26.20 -11.03
N PHE A 353 10.85 25.22 -10.49
CA PHE A 353 9.94 25.37 -9.35
C PHE A 353 10.27 24.34 -8.25
N GLY A 354 11.54 23.99 -8.19
CA GLY A 354 12.09 23.04 -7.24
C GLY A 354 12.56 23.69 -5.94
N GLY A 355 13.31 22.92 -5.17
CA GLY A 355 13.94 23.36 -3.93
C GLY A 355 14.07 22.22 -2.92
N PRO A 356 14.79 22.43 -1.81
CA PRO A 356 14.95 21.43 -0.77
C PRO A 356 13.62 21.02 -0.13
N THR A 357 12.72 21.99 0.10
CA THR A 357 11.38 21.73 0.65
C THR A 357 10.52 20.91 -0.31
N GLU A 358 10.55 21.22 -1.61
CA GLU A 358 9.77 20.49 -2.62
C GLU A 358 10.33 19.07 -2.83
N ALA A 359 11.65 18.91 -2.80
CA ALA A 359 12.28 17.60 -2.81
C ALA A 359 11.87 16.76 -1.60
N THR A 360 11.81 17.38 -0.41
CA THR A 360 11.36 16.73 0.83
C THR A 360 9.91 16.27 0.72
N LYS A 361 9.00 17.15 0.28
CA LYS A 361 7.59 16.81 0.05
C LYS A 361 7.43 15.62 -0.91
N ARG A 362 8.14 15.63 -2.03
CA ARG A 362 8.05 14.55 -3.04
C ARG A 362 8.62 13.23 -2.54
N LEU A 363 9.71 13.25 -1.79
CA LEU A 363 10.30 12.03 -1.23
C LEU A 363 9.39 11.43 -0.15
N LEU A 364 8.86 12.27 0.75
CA LEU A 364 7.93 11.87 1.81
C LEU A 364 6.53 11.52 1.31
N ALA A 365 6.15 11.90 0.09
CA ALA A 365 4.86 11.51 -0.50
C ALA A 365 4.70 9.98 -0.66
N GLN A 366 5.80 9.23 -0.61
CA GLN A 366 5.80 7.76 -0.58
C GLN A 366 5.24 7.18 0.72
N LEU A 367 5.28 7.95 1.82
CA LEU A 367 4.72 7.54 3.10
C LEU A 367 3.23 7.93 3.18
N PRO A 368 2.40 7.08 3.82
CA PRO A 368 2.65 5.68 4.19
C PRO A 368 2.84 4.78 2.97
N ILE A 369 3.70 3.78 3.12
CA ILE A 369 3.97 2.71 2.17
C ILE A 369 2.85 1.68 2.29
N SER A 370 2.37 1.20 1.14
CA SER A 370 1.43 0.08 1.07
C SER A 370 2.09 -1.22 1.55
N ALA A 371 1.35 -2.05 2.27
CA ALA A 371 1.85 -3.35 2.71
C ALA A 371 2.23 -4.26 1.52
N GLN A 372 3.28 -5.06 1.70
CA GLN A 372 3.76 -6.07 0.74
C GLN A 372 3.94 -5.56 -0.69
N SER A 373 4.40 -4.32 -0.84
CA SER A 373 4.53 -3.65 -2.14
C SER A 373 5.94 -3.68 -2.74
N TYR A 374 6.86 -4.44 -2.15
CA TYR A 374 8.25 -4.53 -2.60
C TYR A 374 8.66 -5.98 -2.81
N SER A 375 9.27 -6.24 -3.97
CA SER A 375 9.86 -7.53 -4.30
C SER A 375 11.22 -7.71 -3.62
N SER A 376 11.49 -8.91 -3.12
CA SER A 376 12.79 -9.32 -2.59
C SER A 376 13.62 -10.11 -3.60
N SER A 377 13.22 -10.14 -4.88
CA SER A 377 13.90 -10.95 -5.89
C SER A 377 15.32 -10.46 -6.21
N PRO A 378 16.32 -11.36 -6.30
CA PRO A 378 17.69 -11.03 -6.73
C PRO A 378 17.76 -10.39 -8.13
N TYR A 379 16.75 -10.59 -8.98
CA TYR A 379 16.64 -9.94 -10.29
C TYR A 379 16.62 -8.42 -10.20
N LEU A 380 16.10 -7.89 -9.09
CA LEU A 380 15.94 -6.46 -8.84
C LEU A 380 16.96 -5.92 -7.84
N ASP A 381 17.98 -6.73 -7.49
CA ASP A 381 19.09 -6.25 -6.68
C ASP A 381 20.05 -5.38 -7.52
N LEU A 382 20.09 -4.09 -7.19
CA LEU A 382 20.97 -3.13 -7.87
C LEU A 382 22.46 -3.38 -7.63
N SER A 383 22.84 -4.21 -6.66
CA SER A 383 24.21 -4.70 -6.47
C SER A 383 24.60 -5.74 -7.51
N LEU A 384 23.65 -6.53 -8.00
CA LEU A 384 23.87 -7.58 -8.99
C LEU A 384 23.71 -7.04 -10.41
N PHE A 385 22.63 -6.26 -10.63
CA PHE A 385 22.24 -5.82 -11.95
C PHE A 385 22.10 -4.30 -12.07
N SER A 386 22.44 -3.79 -13.24
CA SER A 386 22.12 -2.44 -13.70
C SER A 386 21.01 -2.55 -14.74
N TYR A 387 19.87 -1.92 -14.44
CA TYR A 387 18.71 -1.81 -15.32
C TYR A 387 18.08 -0.42 -15.16
N ASP A 388 17.15 -0.08 -16.05
CA ASP A 388 16.44 1.21 -16.03
C ASP A 388 15.15 1.10 -15.19
N ASP A 389 15.15 1.76 -14.03
CA ASP A 389 14.08 1.74 -13.02
C ASP A 389 12.74 2.32 -13.51
N LYS A 390 12.78 3.04 -14.64
CA LYS A 390 11.60 3.55 -15.33
C LYS A 390 10.71 2.41 -15.85
N TRP A 391 11.31 1.30 -16.28
CA TRP A 391 10.60 0.19 -16.93
C TRP A 391 10.29 -0.95 -15.96
N VAL A 392 11.12 -1.14 -14.93
CA VAL A 392 10.96 -2.20 -13.91
C VAL A 392 11.59 -1.72 -12.61
N SER A 393 10.97 -2.00 -11.46
CA SER A 393 11.51 -1.57 -10.16
C SER A 393 11.21 -2.58 -9.06
N VAL A 394 11.93 -2.45 -7.94
CA VAL A 394 11.71 -3.22 -6.70
C VAL A 394 10.29 -3.01 -6.16
N MET A 395 9.73 -1.80 -6.29
CA MET A 395 8.34 -1.54 -5.91
C MET A 395 7.39 -2.16 -6.95
N GLU A 396 6.50 -3.04 -6.50
CA GLU A 396 5.54 -3.78 -7.33
C GLU A 396 4.36 -2.89 -7.71
N ARG A 397 4.61 -1.99 -8.67
CA ARG A 397 3.56 -1.18 -9.31
C ARG A 397 3.61 -1.31 -10.83
N PRO A 398 2.46 -1.21 -11.51
CA PRO A 398 2.43 -1.19 -12.97
C PRO A 398 3.32 -0.08 -13.54
N LYS A 399 4.20 -0.46 -14.46
CA LYS A 399 5.12 0.44 -15.18
C LYS A 399 4.65 0.64 -16.62
N ALA A 400 5.12 1.69 -17.26
CA ALA A 400 4.89 1.86 -18.69
C ALA A 400 5.49 0.67 -19.47
N CYS A 401 4.75 0.11 -20.41
CA CYS A 401 5.26 -0.93 -21.28
C CYS A 401 5.98 -0.29 -22.46
N GLY A 402 7.30 -0.48 -22.55
CA GLY A 402 8.10 -0.09 -23.70
C GLY A 402 7.98 -1.10 -24.85
N GLU A 403 8.36 -0.67 -26.06
CA GLU A 403 8.48 -1.55 -27.23
C GLU A 403 9.78 -2.35 -27.24
N HIS A 404 10.81 -1.83 -26.57
CA HIS A 404 12.13 -2.43 -26.51
C HIS A 404 12.26 -3.33 -25.28
N PRO A 405 13.05 -4.41 -25.36
CA PRO A 405 13.32 -5.26 -24.22
C PRO A 405 14.05 -4.49 -23.11
N ILE A 406 13.69 -4.80 -21.87
CA ILE A 406 14.38 -4.29 -20.69
C ILE A 406 15.69 -5.07 -20.56
N ARG A 407 16.82 -4.36 -20.49
CA ARG A 407 18.15 -4.97 -20.47
C ARG A 407 18.72 -4.97 -19.05
N PHE A 408 19.24 -6.12 -18.63
CA PHE A 408 19.90 -6.29 -17.34
C PHE A 408 21.39 -6.55 -17.56
N TYR A 409 22.21 -5.60 -17.13
CA TYR A 409 23.66 -5.68 -17.21
C TYR A 409 24.25 -6.08 -15.86
N ALA A 410 25.25 -6.94 -15.83
CA ALA A 410 25.93 -7.28 -14.59
C ALA A 410 26.72 -6.08 -14.06
N ARG A 411 26.64 -5.83 -12.76
CA ARG A 411 27.38 -4.74 -12.12
C ARG A 411 28.89 -4.97 -12.08
N ASP A 412 29.32 -6.22 -11.98
CA ASP A 412 30.72 -6.61 -11.86
C ASP A 412 31.51 -6.43 -13.17
N SER A 413 30.87 -6.71 -14.30
CA SER A 413 31.51 -6.85 -15.61
C SER A 413 30.94 -5.92 -16.67
N GLY A 414 29.77 -5.32 -16.45
CA GLY A 414 29.06 -4.50 -17.43
C GLY A 414 28.46 -5.30 -18.59
N LEU A 415 28.62 -6.63 -18.60
CA LEU A 415 28.10 -7.50 -19.65
C LEU A 415 26.58 -7.61 -19.54
N LEU A 416 25.92 -7.63 -20.70
CA LEU A 416 24.49 -7.94 -20.77
C LEU A 416 24.27 -9.39 -20.32
N LYS A 417 23.41 -9.60 -19.30
CA LYS A 417 23.11 -10.94 -18.77
C LYS A 417 21.83 -11.51 -19.33
N PHE A 418 20.77 -10.70 -19.39
CA PHE A 418 19.49 -11.12 -19.96
C PHE A 418 18.63 -9.92 -20.35
N ARG A 419 17.55 -10.21 -21.07
CA ARG A 419 16.55 -9.26 -21.53
C ARG A 419 15.16 -9.73 -21.09
N ILE A 420 14.28 -8.79 -20.77
CA ILE A 420 12.87 -9.06 -20.48
C ILE A 420 12.01 -8.42 -21.56
N TYR A 421 11.23 -9.25 -22.25
CA TYR A 421 10.33 -8.84 -23.33
C TYR A 421 8.92 -8.70 -22.78
N ALA A 422 8.62 -7.53 -22.23
CA ALA A 422 7.28 -7.27 -21.71
C ALA A 422 6.27 -7.10 -22.85
N GLY A 423 6.55 -6.24 -23.84
CA GLY A 423 5.56 -5.82 -24.83
C GLY A 423 5.26 -6.83 -25.93
N VAL A 424 4.03 -6.76 -26.47
CA VAL A 424 3.68 -7.43 -27.73
C VAL A 424 4.38 -6.71 -28.88
N LEU A 425 5.42 -7.33 -29.43
CA LEU A 425 6.12 -6.84 -30.62
C LEU A 425 5.17 -6.85 -31.84
N GLY A 426 5.15 -5.77 -32.62
CA GLY A 426 4.50 -5.73 -33.94
C GLY A 426 3.04 -5.22 -34.00
N LYS A 427 2.38 -4.89 -32.88
CA LYS A 427 1.07 -4.21 -32.90
C LYS A 427 1.19 -2.75 -32.47
N ASN A 428 1.12 -1.84 -33.45
CA ASN A 428 1.03 -0.39 -33.21
C ASN A 428 -0.13 -0.10 -32.27
N ALA A 429 0.16 0.57 -31.15
CA ALA A 429 -0.86 0.98 -30.21
C ALA A 429 -1.68 2.13 -30.78
N PRO A 430 -2.99 2.22 -30.49
CA PRO A 430 -3.70 3.47 -30.64
C PRO A 430 -3.02 4.54 -29.75
N PRO A 431 -2.85 5.79 -30.24
CA PRO A 431 -2.03 6.81 -29.58
C PRO A 431 -2.54 7.28 -28.20
N THR A 432 -3.74 6.85 -27.78
CA THR A 432 -4.46 7.38 -26.61
C THR A 432 -4.36 6.51 -25.35
N ALA A 433 -3.89 5.26 -25.41
CA ALA A 433 -3.84 4.36 -24.25
C ALA A 433 -2.40 4.13 -23.76
N ARG A 434 -2.09 4.54 -22.53
CA ARG A 434 -0.84 4.16 -21.85
C ARG A 434 -0.87 2.66 -21.57
N ARG A 435 -0.03 1.89 -22.27
CA ARG A 435 0.17 0.46 -21.96
C ARG A 435 0.92 0.34 -20.64
N LEU A 436 0.33 -0.37 -19.69
CA LEU A 436 0.96 -0.67 -18.40
C LEU A 436 1.26 -2.16 -18.31
N VAL A 437 2.37 -2.49 -17.65
CA VAL A 437 2.79 -3.86 -17.35
C VAL A 437 3.11 -3.98 -15.86
N ALA A 438 2.56 -5.00 -15.22
CA ALA A 438 2.94 -5.42 -13.88
C ALA A 438 3.95 -6.57 -13.97
N PHE A 439 4.94 -6.58 -13.10
CA PHE A 439 5.92 -7.66 -13.02
C PHE A 439 5.86 -8.32 -11.66
N THR A 440 5.97 -9.64 -11.66
CA THR A 440 6.12 -10.46 -10.46
C THR A 440 7.36 -11.32 -10.65
N PHE A 441 8.41 -11.03 -9.89
CA PHE A 441 9.65 -11.79 -9.94
C PHE A 441 9.64 -12.85 -8.85
N HIS A 442 10.05 -14.07 -9.21
CA HIS A 442 10.18 -15.13 -8.23
C HIS A 442 11.31 -14.78 -7.24
N PRO A 443 11.16 -15.06 -5.93
CA PRO A 443 12.11 -14.65 -4.91
C PRO A 443 13.47 -15.37 -5.01
N THR A 444 13.53 -16.57 -5.60
CA THR A 444 14.75 -17.40 -5.64
C THR A 444 15.06 -17.95 -7.03
N ASP A 445 14.08 -18.62 -7.64
CA ASP A 445 14.21 -19.23 -8.97
C ASP A 445 14.28 -18.22 -10.13
N PRO A 446 14.90 -18.61 -11.25
CA PRO A 446 15.11 -17.77 -12.43
C PRO A 446 13.85 -17.58 -13.28
N PHE A 447 12.81 -17.04 -12.67
CA PHE A 447 11.47 -16.94 -13.23
C PHE A 447 10.83 -15.58 -12.91
N ALA A 448 10.19 -14.99 -13.90
CA ALA A 448 9.36 -13.81 -13.71
C ALA A 448 8.12 -13.87 -14.59
N ILE A 449 7.07 -13.20 -14.16
CA ILE A 449 5.82 -13.04 -14.90
C ILE A 449 5.65 -11.56 -15.21
N SER A 450 5.24 -11.24 -16.43
CA SER A 450 4.74 -9.91 -16.76
C SER A 450 3.29 -9.98 -17.21
N VAL A 451 2.43 -9.16 -16.64
CA VAL A 451 1.01 -9.10 -16.95
C VAL A 451 0.66 -7.73 -17.54
N GLN A 452 0.01 -7.74 -18.70
CA GLN A 452 -0.48 -6.55 -19.38
C GLN A 452 -1.97 -6.60 -19.53
N ARG A 453 -2.62 -5.45 -19.35
CA ARG A 453 -4.02 -5.26 -19.73
C ARG A 453 -4.05 -4.52 -21.06
N ILE A 454 -4.55 -5.19 -22.09
CA ILE A 454 -4.77 -4.61 -23.42
C ILE A 454 -6.27 -4.58 -23.65
N ASN A 455 -6.85 -3.38 -23.62
CA ASN A 455 -8.31 -3.18 -23.64
C ASN A 455 -9.00 -3.94 -22.48
N ALA A 456 -9.72 -5.01 -22.79
CA ALA A 456 -10.42 -5.89 -21.84
C ALA A 456 -9.68 -7.21 -21.58
N GLU A 457 -8.63 -7.52 -22.34
CA GLU A 457 -7.91 -8.78 -22.25
C GLU A 457 -6.60 -8.64 -21.46
N TYR A 458 -6.18 -9.75 -20.88
CA TYR A 458 -4.90 -9.87 -20.20
C TYR A 458 -3.94 -10.69 -21.02
N VAL A 459 -2.76 -10.14 -21.25
CA VAL A 459 -1.63 -10.86 -21.83
C VAL A 459 -0.64 -11.15 -20.72
N VAL A 460 -0.33 -12.44 -20.55
CA VAL A 460 0.62 -12.91 -19.53
C VAL A 460 1.82 -13.49 -20.25
N ASN A 461 3.00 -12.98 -19.95
CA ASN A 461 4.26 -13.53 -20.46
C ASN A 461 5.05 -14.16 -19.31
N PHE A 462 5.65 -15.31 -19.59
CA PHE A 462 6.57 -15.99 -18.70
C PHE A 462 8.01 -15.78 -19.17
N HIS A 463 8.83 -15.27 -18.26
CA HIS A 463 10.24 -14.99 -18.49
C HIS A 463 11.03 -16.10 -17.80
N ILE A 464 11.57 -17.00 -18.60
CA ILE A 464 12.28 -18.18 -18.14
C ILE A 464 13.69 -18.12 -18.69
N ARG A 465 14.68 -18.43 -17.87
CA ARG A 465 16.05 -18.59 -18.33
C ARG A 465 16.20 -19.93 -19.05
N HIS A 466 16.57 -19.90 -20.33
CA HIS A 466 16.90 -21.09 -21.12
C HIS A 466 18.33 -20.95 -21.68
N ILE A 467 19.32 -21.49 -20.97
CA ILE A 467 20.70 -21.75 -21.44
C ILE A 467 21.28 -22.91 -20.63
#